data_AF-A0A8J8JEH1-F1
#
_entry.id   AF-A0A8J8JEH1-F1
#
_cell.length_a   1.000
_cell.length_b   1.000
_cell.length_c   1.000
_cell.angle_alpha   90.00
_cell.angle_beta   90.00
_cell.angle_gamma   90.00
#
_symmetry.space_group_name_H-M   'P 1'
#
loop_
_entity.id
_entity.type
_entity.pdbx_description
1 polymer ?
#
loop_
_entity_poly.entity_id
_entity_poly.type
_entity_poly.pdbx_seq_one_letter_code
_entity_poly.pdbx_strand_id
1 'polypeptide(L)' 'MELLSTGIRKLDRAIGGGLIPNGNLLIIHNTYSTGWTIAFEIMRNRLEMGDFGVVTNTVLPLSTLEIELVPSGVNLRSL' A
#
# COMPACT_ATOMS: atom_id res chain seq x y z
N MET A 1 -0.50 21.37 -9.35
CA MET A 1 -1.24 20.24 -8.76
C MET A 1 -0.36 19.69 -7.64
N GLU A 2 -0.89 19.55 -6.43
CA GLU A 2 -0.15 18.96 -5.32
C GLU A 2 -0.17 17.43 -5.43
N LEU A 3 0.99 16.79 -5.35
CA LEU A 3 1.10 15.33 -5.39
C LEU A 3 0.94 14.76 -3.98
N LEU A 4 0.33 13.59 -3.86
CA LEU A 4 0.20 12.88 -2.58
C LEU A 4 1.43 12.00 -2.38
N SER A 5 2.22 12.27 -1.33
CA SER A 5 3.35 11.38 -1.00
C SER A 5 2.84 10.00 -0.58
N THR A 6 3.51 8.95 -1.08
CA THR A 6 3.29 7.56 -0.66
C THR A 6 3.89 7.25 0.73
N GLY A 7 4.68 8.16 1.28
CA GLY A 7 5.56 7.91 2.44
C GLY A 7 6.79 7.04 2.11
N ILE A 8 6.88 6.49 0.89
CA ILE A 8 7.99 5.66 0.44
C ILE A 8 8.87 6.50 -0.50
N ARG A 9 9.87 7.19 0.06
CA ARG A 9 10.74 8.14 -0.68
C ARG A 9 11.39 7.57 -1.95
N LYS A 10 11.67 6.27 -2.00
CA LYS A 10 12.20 5.61 -3.22
C LYS A 10 11.12 5.50 -4.30
N LEU A 11 9.89 5.15 -3.92
CA LEU A 11 8.75 5.05 -4.83
C LEU A 11 8.35 6.44 -5.34
N ASP A 12 8.20 7.43 -4.45
CA ASP A 12 7.85 8.80 -4.83
C ASP A 12 8.81 9.34 -5.91
N ARG A 13 10.12 9.13 -5.74
CA ARG A 13 11.11 9.51 -6.76
C ARG A 13 10.94 8.74 -8.07
N ALA A 14 10.64 7.45 -8.01
CA ALA A 14 10.47 6.62 -9.20
C ALA A 14 9.23 6.99 -10.02
N ILE A 15 8.18 7.53 -9.38
CA ILE A 15 6.90 7.89 -10.04
C ILE A 15 6.76 9.40 -10.30
N GLY A 16 7.83 10.19 -10.16
CA GLY A 16 7.82 11.62 -10.50
C GLY A 16 7.31 12.55 -9.38
N GLY A 17 7.35 12.09 -8.12
CA GLY A 17 7.15 12.92 -6.92
C GLY A 17 6.05 12.44 -5.97
N GLY A 18 5.21 11.48 -6.38
CA GLY A 18 4.10 10.95 -5.58
C GLY A 18 2.91 10.53 -6.43
N LEU A 19 1.80 10.24 -5.77
CA LEU A 19 0.53 9.88 -6.41
C LEU A 19 -0.19 11.13 -6.93
N ILE A 20 -0.84 10.97 -8.08
CA ILE A 20 -1.75 11.98 -8.62
C ILE A 20 -3.07 11.91 -7.84
N PRO A 21 -3.58 13.03 -7.27
CA PRO A 21 -4.88 13.05 -6.62
C PRO A 21 -6.01 12.57 -7.55
N ASN A 22 -6.92 11.74 -7.04
CA ASN A 22 -8.00 11.10 -7.81
C ASN A 22 -7.51 10.23 -8.98
N GLY A 23 -6.23 9.84 -8.98
CA GLY A 23 -5.65 8.91 -9.93
C GLY A 23 -5.80 7.45 -9.50
N ASN A 24 -5.51 6.53 -10.43
CA ASN A 24 -5.45 5.10 -10.15
C ASN A 24 -3.99 4.63 -10.16
N LEU A 25 -3.62 3.80 -9.18
CA LEU A 25 -2.35 3.09 -9.14
C LEU A 25 -2.61 1.59 -9.39
N LEU A 26 -2.00 1.03 -10.42
CA LEU A 26 -2.02 -0.40 -10.70
C LEU A 26 -0.65 -1.00 -10.32
N ILE A 27 -0.67 -2.00 -9.42
CA ILE A 27 0.52 -2.74 -9.01
C ILE A 27 0.45 -4.13 -9.64
N ILE A 28 1.43 -4.46 -10.48
CA ILE A 28 1.55 -5.77 -11.13
C ILE A 28 2.81 -6.44 -10.60
N HIS A 29 2.69 -7.71 -10.20
CA HIS A 29 3.78 -8.50 -9.64
C HIS A 29 3.68 -9.97 -10.06
N ASN A 30 4.78 -10.71 -9.92
CA ASN A 30 4.83 -12.14 -10.22
C ASN A 30 4.43 -13.00 -8.99
N THR A 31 4.16 -14.29 -9.22
CA THR A 31 3.65 -15.26 -8.24
C THR A 31 4.53 -15.47 -6.99
N TYR A 32 5.80 -15.11 -7.04
CA TYR A 32 6.74 -15.19 -5.91
C TYR A 32 7.26 -13.82 -5.47
N SER A 33 6.63 -12.75 -5.95
CA SER A 33 6.97 -11.39 -5.59
C SER A 33 6.11 -10.91 -4.43
N THR A 34 6.74 -10.21 -3.49
CA THR A 34 6.06 -9.46 -2.43
C THR A 34 5.57 -8.10 -2.92
N GLY A 35 5.53 -7.83 -4.23
CA GLY A 35 5.18 -6.51 -4.78
C GLY A 35 3.81 -5.98 -4.34
N TRP A 36 2.86 -6.86 -4.01
CA TRP A 36 1.56 -6.47 -3.47
C TRP A 36 1.63 -5.80 -2.09
N THR A 37 2.67 -6.07 -1.29
CA THR A 37 2.82 -5.46 0.06
C THR A 37 3.04 -3.95 -0.03
N ILE A 38 3.51 -3.44 -1.18
CA ILE A 38 3.65 -2.00 -1.43
C ILE A 38 2.31 -1.29 -1.25
N ALA A 39 1.18 -1.89 -1.66
CA ALA A 39 -0.14 -1.29 -1.47
C ALA A 39 -0.45 -1.02 0.01
N PHE A 40 -0.10 -1.99 0.87
CA PHE A 40 -0.32 -1.89 2.31
C PHE A 40 0.65 -0.90 2.97
N GLU A 41 1.90 -0.84 2.51
CA GLU A 41 2.86 0.14 3.00
C GLU A 41 2.43 1.58 2.64
N ILE A 42 1.98 1.81 1.41
CA ILE A 42 1.40 3.09 1.00
C ILE A 42 0.21 3.43 1.90
N MET A 43 -0.75 2.50 2.04
CA MET A 43 -1.95 2.73 2.86
C MET A 43 -1.58 3.08 4.30
N ARG A 44 -0.71 2.31 4.96
CA ARG A 44 -0.26 2.59 6.33
C ARG A 44 0.29 4.01 6.46
N ASN A 45 1.20 4.39 5.58
CA ASN A 45 1.82 5.73 5.62
C ASN A 45 0.78 6.84 5.39
N ARG A 46 -0.20 6.63 4.49
CA ARG A 46 -1.28 7.60 4.26
C ARG A 46 -2.20 7.74 5.47
N LEU A 47 -2.54 6.63 6.14
CA LEU A 47 -3.33 6.65 7.38
C LEU A 47 -2.59 7.39 8.51
N GLU A 48 -1.27 7.19 8.65
CA GLU A 48 -0.44 7.97 9.59
C GLU A 48 -0.42 9.47 9.27
N MET A 49 -0.63 9.85 8.00
CA MET A 49 -0.76 11.24 7.56
C MET A 49 -2.18 11.81 7.72
N GLY A 50 -3.13 11.04 8.25
CA GLY A 50 -4.50 11.47 8.51
C GLY A 50 -5.51 11.15 7.41
N ASP A 51 -5.15 10.31 6.44
CA ASP A 51 -6.09 9.86 5.41
C ASP A 51 -7.04 8.77 5.94
N PHE A 52 -8.04 8.43 5.14
CA PHE A 52 -8.93 7.29 5.31
C PHE A 52 -8.73 6.29 4.17
N GLY A 53 -8.71 4.98 4.50
CA GLY A 53 -8.48 3.90 3.55
C GLY A 53 -9.47 2.75 3.72
N VAL A 54 -9.73 2.03 2.63
CA VAL A 54 -10.55 0.81 2.61
C VAL A 54 -9.80 -0.28 1.87
N VAL A 55 -9.72 -1.47 2.47
CA VAL A 55 -9.15 -2.66 1.83
C VAL A 55 -10.30 -3.56 1.36
N THR A 56 -10.31 -3.87 0.07
CA THR A 56 -11.20 -4.89 -0.50
C THR A 56 -10.38 -6.12 -0.83
N ASN A 57 -10.48 -7.15 0.01
CA ASN A 57 -9.79 -8.41 -0.18
C ASN A 57 -10.74 -9.44 -0.82
N THR A 58 -10.44 -9.85 -2.05
CA THR A 58 -11.25 -10.78 -2.84
C THR A 58 -10.56 -12.12 -3.08
N VAL A 59 -9.30 -12.26 -2.66
CA VAL A 59 -8.44 -13.40 -3.05
C VAL A 59 -8.15 -14.33 -1.88
N LEU A 60 -7.86 -13.78 -0.69
CA LEU A 60 -7.42 -14.58 0.46
C LEU A 60 -8.46 -14.57 1.59
N PRO A 61 -8.56 -15.62 2.40
CA PRO A 61 -9.17 -15.51 3.72
C PRO A 61 -8.42 -14.48 4.58
N LEU A 62 -9.14 -13.79 5.47
CA LEU A 62 -8.55 -12.73 6.32
C LEU A 62 -7.37 -13.23 7.17
N SER A 63 -7.49 -14.43 7.74
CA SER A 63 -6.42 -15.04 8.55
C SER A 63 -5.15 -15.29 7.75
N THR A 64 -5.28 -15.73 6.49
CA THR A 64 -4.13 -15.90 5.59
C THR A 64 -3.51 -14.56 5.25
N LEU A 65 -4.32 -13.54 4.97
CA LEU A 65 -3.82 -12.19 4.71
C LEU A 65 -3.05 -11.61 5.92
N GLU A 66 -3.55 -11.81 7.15
CA GLU A 66 -2.85 -11.40 8.38
C GLU A 66 -1.45 -12.03 8.46
N ILE A 67 -1.32 -13.33 8.16
CA ILE A 67 -0.03 -14.05 8.19
C ILE A 67 0.92 -13.51 7.12
N GLU A 68 0.44 -13.33 5.89
CA GLU A 68 1.22 -12.87 4.74
C GLU A 68 1.73 -11.43 4.90
N LEU A 69 1.09 -10.61 5.73
CA LEU A 69 1.49 -9.23 6.02
C LEU A 69 2.54 -9.12 7.13
N VAL A 70 2.75 -10.15 7.96
CA VAL A 70 3.76 -10.15 9.03
C VAL A 70 5.16 -9.76 8.52
N PRO A 71 5.69 -10.32 7.41
CA PRO A 71 7.01 -9.95 6.89
C PRO A 71 7.13 -8.49 6.47
N SER A 72 6.01 -7.83 6.13
CA SER A 72 5.96 -6.41 5.76
C SER A 72 5.84 -5.47 6.97
N GLY A 73 5.72 -6.01 8.18
CA GLY A 73 5.52 -5.24 9.41
C GLY A 73 4.17 -4.52 9.44
N VAL A 74 3.20 -4.97 8.63
CA VAL A 74 1.84 -4.42 8.60
C VAL A 74 0.96 -5.31 9.48
N ASN A 75 0.32 -4.70 10.49
CA ASN A 75 -0.68 -5.36 11.32
C ASN A 75 -2.06 -4.80 10.96
N LEU A 76 -2.93 -5.64 10.39
CA LEU A 76 -4.29 -5.25 9.95
C LEU A 76 -5.17 -4.72 11.09
N ARG A 77 -4.92 -5.11 12.33
CA ARG A 77 -5.72 -4.66 13.48
C ARG A 77 -5.28 -3.30 14.01
N SER A 78 -4.12 -2.81 13.59
CA SER A 78 -3.58 -1.50 13.93
C SER A 78 -3.56 -0.53 12.75
N LEU A 79 -4.03 -0.98 11.57
CA LEU A 79 -4.31 -0.13 10.42
C LEU A 79 -5.59 0.67 10.68
#